data_AF-A0A968TNS3-F1
#
_entry.id   AF-A0A968TNS3-F1
#
_cell.length_a   1.000
_cell.length_b   1.000
_cell.length_c   1.000
_cell.angle_alpha   90.00
_cell.angle_beta   90.00
_cell.angle_gamma   90.00
#
_symmetry.space_group_name_H-M   'P 1'
#
loop_
_entity.id
_entity.type
_entity.pdbx_description
1 polymer ?
#
loop_
_entity_poly.entity_id
_entity_poly.type
_entity_poly.pdbx_seq_one_letter_code
_entity_poly.pdbx_strand_id
1 'polypeptide(L)'
;MEPSQLSRELRESNNPDLSRRRLIIGLSGVGALMGEAVSLYQVGMIKELPDPPIPLIDSSKVDASNYAYKRFDTPDGFMMVTNYSLTALIAAAGGMNRATQNPILPIALAIKTFFDSALALWLA
;
A
#
# COMPACT_ATOMS: atom_id res chain seq x y z
N MET A 1 0.43 -24.59 -9.98
CA MET A 1 1.39 -23.82 -10.79
C MET A 1 2.77 -24.09 -10.24
N GLU A 2 3.74 -24.41 -11.08
CA GLU A 2 5.10 -24.69 -10.62
C GLU A 2 5.81 -23.40 -10.15
N PRO A 3 6.56 -23.40 -9.04
CA PRO A 3 7.24 -22.21 -8.53
C PRO A 3 8.23 -21.59 -9.54
N SER A 4 8.91 -22.41 -10.33
CA SER A 4 9.84 -21.96 -11.37
C SER A 4 9.12 -21.22 -12.50
N GLN A 5 7.94 -21.69 -12.89
CA GLN A 5 7.08 -21.02 -13.85
C GLN A 5 6.63 -19.65 -13.32
N LEU A 6 6.15 -19.60 -12.07
CA LEU A 6 5.71 -18.35 -11.44
C LEU A 6 6.86 -17.31 -11.39
N SER A 7 8.04 -17.73 -10.94
CA SER A 7 9.24 -16.88 -10.88
C SER A 7 9.57 -16.29 -12.25
N ARG A 8 9.61 -17.13 -13.30
CA ARG A 8 9.90 -16.68 -14.67
C ARG A 8 8.84 -15.71 -15.18
N GLU A 9 7.56 -16.03 -15.00
CA GLU A 9 6.45 -15.17 -15.44
C GLU A 9 6.51 -13.79 -14.78
N LEU A 10 6.70 -13.73 -13.46
CA LEU A 10 6.73 -12.45 -12.73
C LEU A 10 7.95 -11.59 -13.09
N ARG A 11 9.13 -12.21 -13.28
CA ARG A 11 10.38 -11.49 -13.51
C ARG A 11 10.61 -11.09 -14.96
N GLU A 12 10.23 -11.94 -15.91
CA GLU A 12 10.74 -11.83 -17.29
C GLU A 12 9.64 -11.55 -18.32
N SER A 13 8.35 -11.80 -17.99
CA SER A 13 7.28 -11.58 -18.98
C SER A 13 6.94 -10.10 -19.17
N ASN A 14 6.68 -9.73 -20.43
CA ASN A 14 6.32 -8.38 -20.87
C ASN A 14 4.81 -8.22 -21.19
N ASN A 15 3.94 -8.96 -20.49
CA ASN A 15 2.50 -8.82 -20.64
C ASN A 15 2.00 -7.47 -20.07
N PRO A 16 1.09 -6.73 -20.77
CA PRO A 16 0.48 -5.50 -20.25
C PRO A 16 -0.15 -5.61 -18.86
N ASP A 17 -0.79 -6.74 -18.51
CA ASP A 17 -1.34 -6.98 -17.17
C ASP A 17 -0.23 -6.98 -16.09
N LEU A 18 0.87 -7.69 -16.37
CA LEU A 18 2.01 -7.75 -15.45
C LEU A 18 2.67 -6.38 -15.28
N SER A 19 2.77 -5.58 -16.33
CA SER A 19 3.28 -4.21 -16.25
C SER A 19 2.42 -3.33 -15.34
N ARG A 20 1.09 -3.43 -15.43
CA ARG A 20 0.17 -2.71 -14.52
C ARG A 20 0.31 -3.19 -13.08
N ARG A 21 0.45 -4.50 -12.86
CA ARG A 21 0.67 -5.08 -11.52
C ARG A 21 1.98 -4.60 -10.91
N ARG A 22 3.07 -4.52 -11.68
CA ARG A 22 4.35 -3.94 -11.23
C ARG A 22 4.20 -2.48 -10.83
N LEU A 23 3.42 -1.71 -11.59
CA LEU A 23 3.12 -0.32 -11.23
C LEU A 23 2.35 -0.24 -9.91
N ILE A 24 1.31 -1.07 -9.72
CA ILE A 24 0.55 -1.14 -8.46
C ILE A 24 1.46 -1.50 -7.29
N ILE A 25 2.35 -2.48 -7.46
CA ILE A 25 3.33 -2.88 -6.43
C ILE A 25 4.29 -1.73 -6.12
N GLY A 26 4.81 -1.04 -7.14
CA GLY A 26 5.70 0.11 -6.97
C GLY A 26 5.03 1.26 -6.21
N LEU A 27 3.81 1.63 -6.60
CA LEU A 27 3.01 2.65 -5.93
C LEU A 27 2.67 2.26 -4.48
N SER A 28 2.34 0.99 -4.26
CA SER A 28 2.12 0.47 -2.91
C SER A 28 3.40 0.54 -2.07
N GLY A 29 4.56 0.26 -2.66
CA GLY A 29 5.85 0.42 -1.99
C GLY A 29 6.12 1.87 -1.58
N VAL A 30 5.81 2.84 -2.43
CA VAL A 30 5.91 4.27 -2.07
C VAL A 30 4.97 4.61 -0.91
N GLY A 31 3.71 4.16 -0.96
CA GLY A 31 2.76 4.36 0.14
C GLY A 31 3.21 3.71 1.45
N ALA A 32 3.78 2.51 1.40
CA ALA A 32 4.33 1.84 2.57
C ALA A 32 5.54 2.59 3.15
N LEU A 33 6.44 3.13 2.31
CA LEU A 33 7.56 3.95 2.79
C LEU A 33 7.11 5.24 3.48
N MET A 34 6.06 5.88 2.95
CA MET A 34 5.44 7.02 3.63
C MET A 34 4.87 6.60 4.99
N GLY A 35 4.19 5.45 5.04
CA GLY A 35 3.61 4.91 6.27
C GLY A 35 4.68 4.59 7.31
N GLU A 36 5.83 4.07 6.89
CA GLU A 36 6.96 3.80 7.78
C GLU A 36 7.52 5.10 8.38
N ALA A 37 7.67 6.16 7.58
CA ALA A 37 8.10 7.46 8.09
C ALA A 37 7.11 8.01 9.15
N VAL A 38 5.81 7.91 8.88
CA VAL A 38 4.74 8.27 9.83
C VAL A 38 4.81 7.40 11.09
N SER A 39 4.96 6.09 10.94
CA SER A 39 5.12 5.15 12.06
C SER A 39 6.29 5.54 12.97
N LEU A 40 7.47 5.81 12.39
CA LEU A 40 8.66 6.22 13.15
C LEU A 40 8.42 7.52 13.93
N TYR A 41 7.67 8.46 13.35
CA TYR A 41 7.28 9.70 14.02
C TYR A 41 6.33 9.42 15.18
N GLN A 42 5.30 8.61 14.97
CA GLN A 42 4.25 8.34 15.96
C GLN A 42 4.74 7.57 17.19
N VAL A 43 5.81 6.78 17.05
CA VAL A 43 6.48 6.12 18.18
C VAL A 43 7.63 6.94 18.76
N GLY A 44 7.89 8.15 18.24
CA GLY A 44 8.90 9.06 18.74
C GLY A 44 10.35 8.71 18.38
N MET A 45 10.57 7.84 17.37
CA MET A 45 11.92 7.56 16.86
C MET A 45 12.49 8.72 16.04
N ILE A 46 11.62 9.52 15.41
CA ILE A 46 11.97 10.79 14.77
C ILE A 46 11.11 11.91 15.35
N LYS A 47 11.64 13.15 15.33
CA LYS A 47 10.98 14.30 15.95
C LYS A 47 10.00 15.02 15.03
N GLU A 48 10.24 14.96 13.74
CA GLU A 48 9.51 15.70 12.71
C GLU A 48 9.46 14.85 11.44
N LEU A 49 8.37 14.97 10.69
CA LEU A 49 8.22 14.36 9.38
C LEU A 49 8.92 15.21 8.30
N PRO A 50 9.33 14.58 7.17
CA PRO A 50 9.95 15.30 6.06
C PRO A 50 8.89 16.10 5.29
N ASP A 51 8.50 17.24 5.86
CA ASP A 51 7.52 18.15 5.26
C ASP A 51 8.19 19.12 4.26
N PRO A 52 7.52 19.45 3.14
CA PRO A 52 7.92 20.56 2.29
C PRO A 52 7.89 21.87 3.09
N PRO A 53 8.74 22.87 2.79
CA PRO A 53 8.76 24.16 3.49
C PRO A 53 7.58 25.06 3.06
N ILE A 54 6.35 24.57 3.20
CA ILE A 54 5.10 25.23 2.83
C ILE A 54 4.31 25.46 4.13
N PRO A 55 4.03 26.72 4.54
CA PRO A 55 3.42 27.01 5.85
C PRO A 55 2.04 26.40 6.12
N LEU A 56 1.37 25.92 5.07
CA LEU A 56 0.04 25.30 5.15
C LEU A 56 0.10 23.77 5.32
N ILE A 57 1.29 23.16 5.24
CA ILE A 57 1.50 21.71 5.36
C ILE A 57 2.29 21.46 6.66
N ASP A 58 1.63 20.82 7.61
CA ASP A 58 2.20 20.37 8.87
C ASP A 58 1.69 18.94 9.10
N SER A 59 2.39 17.97 8.51
CA SER A 59 2.02 16.56 8.60
C SER A 59 2.21 16.08 10.03
N SER A 60 3.25 16.57 10.72
CA SER A 60 3.52 16.25 12.12
C SER A 60 2.31 16.53 13.02
N LYS A 61 1.65 17.68 12.84
CA LYS A 61 0.41 18.01 13.57
C LYS A 61 -0.76 17.08 13.26
N VAL A 62 -0.90 16.63 12.01
CA VAL A 62 -1.97 15.71 11.58
C VAL A 62 -1.72 14.31 12.14
N ASP A 63 -0.51 13.79 11.99
CA ASP A 63 -0.11 12.45 12.39
C ASP A 63 0.09 12.30 13.91
N ALA A 64 0.16 13.41 14.65
CA ALA A 64 0.10 13.44 16.12
C ALA A 64 -1.33 13.66 16.68
N SER A 65 -2.35 13.75 15.83
CA SER A 65 -3.72 14.02 16.28
C SER A 65 -4.37 12.83 17.01
N ASN A 66 -5.40 13.07 17.82
CA ASN A 66 -6.17 12.00 18.47
C ASN A 66 -6.73 10.97 17.48
N TYR A 67 -7.03 11.39 16.23
CA TYR A 67 -7.54 10.49 15.20
C TYR A 67 -6.50 9.42 14.83
N ALA A 68 -5.23 9.82 14.73
CA ALA A 68 -4.13 8.97 14.30
C ALA A 68 -3.83 7.78 15.25
N TYR A 69 -4.37 7.83 16.48
CA TYR A 69 -4.24 6.76 17.48
C TYR A 69 -5.58 6.12 17.87
N LYS A 70 -6.69 6.61 17.31
CA LYS A 70 -8.05 6.25 17.77
C LYS A 70 -8.40 4.77 17.56
N ARG A 71 -7.75 4.12 16.60
CA ARG A 71 -8.15 2.77 16.17
C ARG A 71 -7.27 1.73 16.86
N PHE A 72 -7.89 0.91 17.69
CA PHE A 72 -7.22 -0.19 18.42
C PHE A 72 -6.03 0.27 19.29
N ASP A 73 -6.05 1.51 19.79
CA ASP A 73 -4.95 2.11 20.56
C ASP A 73 -3.58 1.94 19.88
N THR A 74 -3.59 2.00 18.55
CA THR A 74 -2.42 1.72 17.70
C THR A 74 -2.20 2.92 16.77
N PRO A 75 -0.94 3.33 16.52
CA PRO A 75 -0.63 4.36 15.55
C PRO A 75 -1.07 3.95 14.13
N ASP A 76 -1.77 4.83 13.43
CA ASP A 76 -2.32 4.56 12.10
C ASP A 76 -1.26 4.40 11.01
N GLY A 77 -0.04 4.92 11.20
CA GLY A 77 1.08 4.70 10.29
C GLY A 77 1.36 3.22 10.04
N PHE A 78 1.33 2.38 11.09
CA PHE A 78 1.55 0.94 10.95
C PHE A 78 0.38 0.25 10.22
N MET A 79 -0.84 0.78 10.39
CA MET A 79 -1.99 0.31 9.63
C MET A 79 -1.84 0.67 8.15
N MET A 80 -1.31 1.86 7.85
CA MET A 80 -1.02 2.30 6.49
C MET A 80 0.03 1.41 5.81
N VAL A 81 1.14 1.10 6.49
CA VAL A 81 2.16 0.15 6.00
C VAL A 81 1.55 -1.21 5.69
N THR A 82 0.74 -1.73 6.62
CA THR A 82 0.04 -3.01 6.45
C THR A 82 -0.91 -2.97 5.26
N ASN A 83 -1.67 -1.88 5.12
CA ASN A 83 -2.66 -1.69 4.07
C ASN A 83 -2.03 -1.74 2.67
N TYR A 84 -0.94 -1.00 2.47
CA TYR A 84 -0.22 -0.98 1.20
C TYR A 84 0.54 -2.30 0.95
N SER A 85 1.11 -2.91 1.98
CA SER A 85 1.76 -4.22 1.86
C SER A 85 0.78 -5.31 1.41
N LEU A 86 -0.45 -5.28 1.93
CA LEU A 86 -1.51 -6.19 1.51
C LEU A 86 -1.90 -5.97 0.04
N THR A 87 -2.04 -4.72 -0.40
CA THR A 87 -2.30 -4.41 -1.81
C THR A 87 -1.16 -4.93 -2.72
N ALA A 88 0.10 -4.70 -2.34
CA ALA A 88 1.26 -5.22 -3.06
C ALA A 88 1.27 -6.76 -3.12
N LEU A 89 0.96 -7.42 -2.01
CA LEU A 89 0.91 -8.88 -1.91
C LEU A 89 -0.14 -9.47 -2.88
N ILE A 90 -1.37 -8.94 -2.85
CA ILE A 90 -2.45 -9.41 -3.74
C ILE A 90 -2.11 -9.10 -5.21
N ALA A 91 -1.49 -7.96 -5.49
CA ALA A 91 -1.03 -7.62 -6.84
C ALA A 91 0.11 -8.55 -7.34
N ALA A 92 1.01 -8.97 -6.46
CA ALA A 92 2.11 -9.88 -6.78
C ALA A 92 1.66 -11.34 -6.94
N ALA A 93 0.59 -11.75 -6.26
CA ALA A 93 0.10 -13.12 -6.29
C ALA A 93 -0.39 -13.58 -7.68
N GLY A 94 -0.02 -14.82 -8.04
CA GLY A 94 -0.46 -15.51 -9.26
C GLY A 94 0.35 -15.17 -10.51
N GLY A 95 0.40 -16.12 -11.44
CA GLY A 95 1.10 -15.96 -12.72
C GLY A 95 0.41 -15.01 -13.70
N MET A 96 0.86 -15.02 -14.94
CA MET A 96 0.39 -14.15 -16.02
C MET A 96 -1.09 -14.36 -16.35
N ASN A 97 -1.55 -15.62 -16.27
CA ASN A 97 -2.93 -16.00 -16.55
C ASN A 97 -3.80 -16.10 -15.30
N ARG A 98 -3.47 -15.36 -14.23
CA ARG A 98 -4.20 -15.45 -12.95
C ARG A 98 -5.69 -15.13 -13.09
N ALA A 99 -6.10 -14.30 -14.04
CA ALA A 99 -7.51 -13.98 -14.24
C ALA A 99 -8.35 -15.20 -14.64
N THR A 100 -7.78 -16.15 -15.39
CA THR A 100 -8.48 -17.38 -15.80
C THR A 100 -8.20 -18.54 -14.85
N GLN A 101 -6.99 -18.62 -14.30
CA GLN A 101 -6.58 -19.73 -13.43
C GLN A 101 -6.97 -19.55 -11.97
N ASN A 102 -7.03 -18.30 -11.49
CA ASN A 102 -7.39 -17.96 -10.12
C ASN A 102 -8.07 -16.58 -10.05
N PRO A 103 -9.33 -16.48 -10.53
CA PRO A 103 -10.06 -15.21 -10.63
C PRO A 103 -10.29 -14.53 -9.27
N ILE A 104 -10.16 -15.26 -8.16
CA ILE A 104 -10.29 -14.70 -6.81
C ILE A 104 -9.23 -13.63 -6.56
N LEU A 105 -8.02 -13.77 -7.10
CA LEU A 105 -6.94 -12.78 -6.92
C LEU A 105 -7.25 -11.40 -7.51
N PRO A 106 -7.59 -11.26 -8.81
CA PRO A 106 -7.96 -9.96 -9.36
C PRO A 106 -9.26 -9.41 -8.77
N ILE A 107 -10.23 -10.27 -8.40
CA ILE A 107 -11.45 -9.83 -7.70
C ILE A 107 -11.12 -9.24 -6.33
N ALA A 108 -10.29 -9.93 -5.53
CA ALA A 108 -9.84 -9.45 -4.24
C ALA A 108 -9.08 -8.12 -4.36
N LEU A 109 -8.21 -7.99 -5.38
CA LEU A 109 -7.51 -6.73 -5.64
C LEU A 109 -8.50 -5.61 -5.97
N ALA A 110 -9.48 -5.86 -6.84
CA ALA A 110 -10.49 -4.87 -7.23
C ALA A 110 -11.31 -4.41 -6.02
N ILE A 111 -11.79 -5.35 -5.20
CA ILE A 111 -12.52 -5.06 -3.97
C ILE A 111 -11.65 -4.23 -3.02
N LYS A 112 -10.40 -4.63 -2.80
CA LYS A 112 -9.48 -3.92 -1.91
C LYS A 112 -9.24 -2.48 -2.37
N THR A 113 -8.95 -2.28 -3.67
CA THR A 113 -8.74 -0.94 -4.22
C THR A 113 -9.99 -0.07 -4.18
N PHE A 114 -11.18 -0.67 -4.36
CA PHE A 114 -12.44 0.05 -4.23
C PHE A 114 -12.65 0.56 -2.80
N PHE A 115 -12.42 -0.29 -1.79
CA PHE A 115 -12.47 0.13 -0.38
C PHE A 115 -11.46 1.22 -0.06
N ASP A 116 -10.22 1.10 -0.54
CA ASP A 116 -9.19 2.13 -0.35
C ASP A 116 -9.62 3.48 -0.95
N SER A 117 -10.13 3.48 -2.19
CA SER A 117 -10.61 4.70 -2.84
C SER A 117 -11.81 5.31 -2.11
N ALA A 118 -12.76 4.49 -1.66
CA ALA A 118 -13.92 4.96 -0.90
C ALA A 118 -13.51 5.58 0.44
N LEU A 119 -12.56 4.96 1.15
CA LEU A 119 -12.05 5.48 2.41
C LEU A 119 -11.26 6.78 2.20
N ALA A 120 -10.42 6.84 1.17
CA ALA A 120 -9.68 8.05 0.82
C ALA A 120 -10.62 9.23 0.49
N LEU A 121 -11.69 8.97 -0.25
CA LEU A 121 -12.73 9.98 -0.54
C LEU A 121 -13.50 10.42 0.71
N TRP A 122 -13.69 9.53 1.68
CA TRP A 122 -14.36 9.87 2.94
C TRP A 122 -13.49 10.73 3.86
N LEU A 123 -12.16 10.62 3.74
CA LEU A 123 -11.17 11.37 4.53
C LEU A 123 -10.74 12.70 3.88
N ALA A 124 -10.96 12.87 2.57
CA ALA A 124 -10.62 14.08 1.81
C ALA A 124 -11.60 15.23 2.06
#